data_AF-F2DT53-F1
#
_entry.id   AF-F2DT53-F1
#
_cell.length_a   1.000
_cell.length_b   1.000
_cell.length_c   1.000
_cell.angle_alpha   90.00
_cell.angle_beta   90.00
_cell.angle_gamma   90.00
#
_symmetry.space_group_name_H-M   'P 1'
#
loop_
_entity.id
_entity.type
_entity.pdbx_description
1 polymer ?
#
loop_
_entity_poly.entity_id
_entity_poly.type
_entity_poly.pdbx_seq_one_letter_code
_entity_poly.pdbx_strand_id
1 'polypeptide(L)'
;KRRNGVTVFSNCGLAGIDGVGLGLIRHHQRLAKMFDVWCLHIPVQDRTTFQGLVEYVERTVKSERSRAPDRPVYLVGESIGACIALAVAARNRDADLVLVLVNPGTSFHRSQLQSLSALLDLVPDPFHLSTPQFLNFLTGNFMKMSSRIDGAGQALSEVTSGLLPSLKYLADILPKESIIWKMKMLTTAASFVNSRLHAVKAQTLVIASGNDELLPSRDEAERLHGALKKCRIRHFRDKGHKILLEDGFDLATSIKGSTYYRRSRQTDFVLDYLPPTPDELEKAIDHNRLLNFATDPVMLSTLTDGRIVRGLAGMPREGPVLLVGYHMLMGFELGPLVTGVLRSTGIHIRGLAHPFMFNESSEQLMPDTSYFDLPRIMGAVPVTGVNFYKLLSEKQFVLLFPGGAREALHRKGEEYKLFWPEQSEFVRMASRFGATIVPFGVVGEDDICDMLLDYNDLVKLPFYDSIDKKINEGGLIKLRTDSTGEIKNQDMHPVVLTPKVPGRFYFIFGKPIETRGREKELRDKEKAQHLYLHVKSEVESCIKYLKEKREEDPYRSILPRLLYKATHGSDAEIPTFEP
;
A
#
# COMPACT_ATOMS: atom_id res chain seq x y z
N LYS A 1 -4.75 -25.31 2.39
CA LYS A 1 -4.29 -24.07 1.69
C LYS A 1 -2.87 -24.31 1.20
N ARG A 2 -2.64 -24.45 -0.11
CA ARG A 2 -1.27 -24.60 -0.66
C ARG A 2 -0.50 -23.29 -0.41
N ARG A 3 0.76 -23.39 0.02
CA ARG A 3 1.71 -22.26 0.13
C ARG A 3 2.27 -21.99 -1.27
N ASN A 4 2.36 -20.72 -1.66
CA ASN A 4 2.28 -20.36 -3.08
C ASN A 4 3.46 -19.55 -3.66
N GLY A 5 4.50 -19.27 -2.87
CA GLY A 5 5.79 -18.74 -3.34
C GLY A 5 6.91 -19.24 -2.43
N VAL A 6 8.14 -19.32 -2.94
CA VAL A 6 9.31 -19.61 -2.09
C VAL A 6 10.04 -18.31 -1.89
N THR A 7 10.19 -17.91 -0.62
CA THR A 7 10.95 -16.71 -0.30
C THR A 7 12.30 -17.13 0.24
N VAL A 8 13.34 -16.82 -0.53
CA VAL A 8 14.73 -16.99 -0.11
C VAL A 8 15.21 -15.65 0.43
N PHE A 9 15.48 -15.63 1.72
CA PHE A 9 16.05 -14.49 2.41
C PHE A 9 17.56 -14.61 2.37
N SER A 10 18.23 -13.63 1.76
CA SER A 10 19.68 -13.51 1.78
C SER A 10 20.04 -12.42 2.76
N ASN A 11 20.52 -12.79 3.96
CA ASN A 11 20.98 -11.82 4.94
C ASN A 11 22.51 -11.82 5.04
N CYS A 12 23.13 -10.74 4.58
CA CYS A 12 24.53 -10.43 4.90
C CYS A 12 24.54 -9.04 5.57
N GLY A 13 25.32 -8.87 6.65
CA GLY A 13 25.33 -7.64 7.47
C GLY A 13 25.95 -6.41 6.79
N LEU A 14 25.55 -5.18 7.14
CA LEU A 14 25.95 -4.50 8.38
C LEU A 14 24.83 -3.87 9.24
N ALA A 15 23.54 -4.19 9.03
CA ALA A 15 22.62 -4.27 10.17
C ALA A 15 21.55 -5.37 10.10
N GLY A 16 21.80 -6.41 9.30
CA GLY A 16 21.37 -7.78 9.61
C GLY A 16 22.43 -8.43 10.49
N ILE A 17 22.15 -8.55 11.78
CA ILE A 17 23.11 -8.27 12.87
C ILE A 17 24.30 -9.24 13.05
N ASP A 18 24.28 -10.40 12.45
CA ASP A 18 25.35 -11.40 12.61
C ASP A 18 25.58 -12.24 11.34
N GLY A 19 24.60 -12.25 10.43
CA GLY A 19 24.52 -13.19 9.32
C GLY A 19 23.61 -14.38 9.64
N VAL A 20 23.00 -14.45 10.83
CA VAL A 20 22.29 -15.66 11.29
C VAL A 20 20.81 -15.70 10.96
N GLY A 21 20.26 -14.65 10.33
CA GLY A 21 18.85 -14.58 9.91
C GLY A 21 17.88 -13.99 10.95
N LEU A 22 18.36 -13.54 12.11
CA LEU A 22 17.53 -12.98 13.19
C LEU A 22 16.82 -11.66 12.85
N GLY A 23 17.31 -10.91 11.84
CA GLY A 23 16.68 -9.68 11.36
C GLY A 23 15.20 -9.83 10.97
N LEU A 24 14.75 -11.06 10.71
CA LEU A 24 13.36 -11.36 10.30
C LEU A 24 12.54 -12.08 11.37
N ILE A 25 13.06 -12.24 12.59
CA ILE A 25 12.37 -13.00 13.63
C ILE A 25 10.96 -12.47 13.90
N ARG A 26 10.78 -11.15 13.83
CA ARG A 26 9.49 -10.47 13.98
C ARG A 26 8.53 -10.70 12.82
N HIS A 27 9.04 -11.01 11.62
CA HIS A 27 8.25 -11.16 10.40
C HIS A 27 7.96 -12.63 10.05
N HIS A 28 8.74 -13.57 10.60
CA HIS A 28 8.76 -14.97 10.18
C HIS A 28 7.37 -15.62 10.24
N GLN A 29 6.64 -15.48 11.34
CA GLN A 29 5.32 -16.10 11.50
C GLN A 29 4.32 -15.61 10.45
N ARG A 30 4.34 -14.32 10.11
CA ARG A 30 3.43 -13.73 9.13
C ARG A 30 3.82 -14.11 7.71
N LEU A 31 5.11 -14.04 7.39
CA LEU A 31 5.64 -14.45 6.10
C LEU A 31 5.41 -15.93 5.83
N ALA A 32 5.52 -16.80 6.85
CA ALA A 32 5.26 -18.24 6.73
C ALA A 32 3.78 -18.58 6.43
N LYS A 33 2.85 -17.63 6.65
CA LYS A 33 1.45 -17.77 6.18
C LYS A 33 1.30 -17.52 4.68
N MET A 34 2.25 -16.80 4.08
CA MET A 34 2.22 -16.36 2.67
C MET A 34 3.17 -17.16 1.78
N PHE A 35 4.29 -17.62 2.34
CA PHE A 35 5.44 -18.15 1.63
C PHE A 35 6.01 -19.41 2.30
N ASP A 36 6.72 -20.21 1.51
CA ASP A 36 7.71 -21.16 2.01
C ASP A 36 9.01 -20.38 2.27
N VAL A 37 9.33 -20.14 3.55
CA VAL A 37 10.43 -19.24 3.96
C VAL A 37 11.73 -20.00 4.14
N TRP A 38 12.79 -19.55 3.47
CA TRP A 38 14.16 -20.07 3.57
C TRP A 38 15.09 -18.94 3.95
N CYS A 39 15.87 -19.10 5.01
CA CYS A 39 16.82 -18.09 5.46
C CYS A 39 18.24 -18.58 5.20
N LEU A 40 19.03 -17.78 4.47
CA LEU A 40 20.47 -17.98 4.37
C LEU A 40 21.12 -17.56 5.69
N HIS A 41 21.70 -18.53 6.38
CA HIS A 41 22.50 -18.34 7.58
C HIS A 41 23.98 -18.36 7.20
N ILE A 42 24.71 -17.33 7.58
CA ILE A 42 26.13 -17.13 7.33
C ILE A 42 26.81 -16.96 8.68
N PRO A 43 27.56 -17.98 9.14
CA PRO A 43 28.26 -17.92 10.41
C PRO A 43 29.20 -16.71 10.52
N VAL A 44 29.42 -16.22 11.74
CA VAL A 44 30.24 -15.02 11.99
C VAL A 44 31.68 -15.18 11.49
N GLN A 45 32.22 -16.40 11.54
CA GLN A 45 33.57 -16.74 11.07
C GLN A 45 33.60 -17.10 9.57
N ASP A 46 32.46 -17.15 8.90
CA ASP A 46 32.39 -17.45 7.47
C ASP A 46 33.11 -16.35 6.67
N ARG A 47 33.97 -16.79 5.75
CA ARG A 47 34.77 -15.95 4.84
C ARG A 47 34.47 -16.28 3.38
N THR A 48 33.30 -16.84 3.09
CA THR A 48 32.81 -17.05 1.73
C THR A 48 32.78 -15.71 1.01
N THR A 49 33.33 -15.68 -0.20
CA THR A 49 33.36 -14.48 -1.02
C THR A 49 31.95 -14.08 -1.44
N PHE A 50 31.77 -12.81 -1.81
CA PHE A 50 30.49 -12.34 -2.37
C PHE A 50 29.99 -13.23 -3.53
N GLN A 51 30.90 -13.65 -4.43
CA GLN A 51 30.56 -14.54 -5.53
C GLN A 51 30.07 -15.91 -5.05
N GLY A 52 30.74 -16.51 -4.05
CA GLY A 52 30.32 -17.79 -3.48
C GLY A 52 28.92 -17.72 -2.86
N LEU A 53 28.60 -16.62 -2.17
CA LEU A 53 27.27 -16.39 -1.62
C LEU A 53 26.20 -16.24 -2.70
N VAL A 54 26.51 -15.51 -3.78
CA VAL A 54 25.63 -15.41 -4.96
C VAL A 54 25.37 -16.79 -5.58
N GLU A 55 26.40 -17.64 -5.67
CA GLU A 55 26.28 -18.99 -6.22
C GLU A 55 25.42 -19.91 -5.34
N TYR A 56 25.51 -19.81 -4.00
CA TYR A 56 24.64 -20.55 -3.09
C TYR A 56 23.16 -20.17 -3.25
N VAL A 57 22.86 -18.87 -3.28
CA VAL A 57 21.49 -18.39 -3.48
C VAL A 57 20.99 -18.76 -4.87
N GLU A 58 21.81 -18.59 -5.91
CA GLU A 58 21.47 -18.97 -7.28
C GLU A 58 21.16 -20.46 -7.42
N ARG A 59 21.94 -21.34 -6.78
CA ARG A 59 21.67 -22.79 -6.77
C ARG A 59 20.30 -23.10 -6.17
N THR A 60 19.97 -22.45 -5.06
CA THR A 60 18.67 -22.58 -4.39
C THR A 60 17.54 -22.10 -5.29
N VAL A 61 17.68 -20.93 -5.92
CA VAL A 61 16.71 -20.40 -6.89
C VAL A 61 16.48 -21.36 -8.06
N LYS A 62 17.55 -21.92 -8.64
CA LYS A 62 17.45 -22.88 -9.74
C LYS A 62 16.77 -24.18 -9.32
N SER A 63 17.07 -24.68 -8.12
CA SER A 63 16.41 -25.85 -7.54
C SER A 63 14.90 -25.63 -7.39
N GLU A 64 14.51 -24.51 -6.77
CA GLU A 64 13.09 -24.21 -6.54
C GLU A 64 12.31 -23.96 -7.83
N ARG A 65 12.93 -23.30 -8.81
CA ARG A 65 12.35 -23.14 -10.14
C ARG A 65 12.13 -24.48 -10.84
N SER A 66 13.06 -25.41 -10.69
CA SER A 66 12.94 -26.75 -11.28
C SER A 66 11.81 -27.55 -10.63
N ARG A 67 11.63 -27.36 -9.31
CA ARG A 67 10.57 -27.99 -8.52
C ARG A 67 9.18 -27.42 -8.79
N ALA A 68 9.08 -26.10 -9.03
CA ALA A 68 7.82 -25.40 -9.25
C ALA A 68 7.97 -24.26 -10.28
N PRO A 69 7.96 -24.57 -11.59
CA PRO A 69 8.29 -23.61 -12.65
C PRO A 69 7.28 -22.45 -12.78
N ASP A 70 6.04 -22.67 -12.36
CA ASP A 70 4.96 -21.66 -12.45
C ASP A 70 4.88 -20.74 -11.22
N ARG A 71 5.70 -20.99 -10.19
CA ARG A 71 5.71 -20.21 -8.95
C ARG A 71 6.85 -19.18 -8.97
N PRO A 72 6.58 -17.92 -8.64
CA PRO A 72 7.64 -16.94 -8.46
C PRO A 72 8.50 -17.26 -7.22
N VAL A 73 9.78 -16.92 -7.32
CA VAL A 73 10.71 -16.94 -6.19
C VAL A 73 10.95 -15.52 -5.72
N TYR A 74 10.73 -15.28 -4.44
CA TYR A 74 10.94 -13.99 -3.80
C TYR A 74 12.34 -13.95 -3.19
N LEU A 75 13.13 -12.95 -3.54
CA LEU A 75 14.41 -12.69 -2.89
C LEU A 75 14.29 -11.44 -2.06
N VAL A 76 14.38 -11.61 -0.74
CA VAL A 76 14.39 -10.49 0.19
C VAL A 76 15.82 -10.33 0.72
N GLY A 77 16.34 -9.12 0.64
CA GLY A 77 17.69 -8.81 1.07
C GLY A 77 17.77 -7.45 1.74
N GLU A 78 18.41 -7.40 2.90
CA GLU A 78 18.74 -6.17 3.63
C GLU A 78 20.22 -5.82 3.41
N SER A 79 20.55 -4.54 3.20
CA SER A 79 21.93 -4.08 3.06
C SER A 79 22.68 -4.84 1.94
N ILE A 80 23.82 -5.49 2.22
CA ILE A 80 24.54 -6.35 1.25
C ILE A 80 23.71 -7.57 0.80
N GLY A 81 22.75 -8.04 1.59
CA GLY A 81 21.77 -9.05 1.17
C GLY A 81 20.98 -8.59 -0.06
N ALA A 82 20.66 -7.29 -0.15
CA ALA A 82 20.03 -6.70 -1.33
C ALA A 82 20.97 -6.78 -2.56
N CYS A 83 22.28 -6.58 -2.36
CA CYS A 83 23.27 -6.73 -3.43
C CYS A 83 23.32 -8.19 -3.93
N ILE A 84 23.26 -9.18 -3.04
CA ILE A 84 23.19 -10.60 -3.42
C ILE A 84 21.93 -10.87 -4.25
N ALA A 85 20.76 -10.41 -3.79
CA ALA A 85 19.50 -10.57 -4.49
C ALA A 85 19.54 -9.96 -5.91
N LEU A 86 20.07 -8.74 -6.04
CA LEU A 86 20.28 -8.07 -7.32
C LEU A 86 21.25 -8.84 -8.24
N ALA A 87 22.36 -9.34 -7.70
CA ALA A 87 23.35 -10.11 -8.46
C ALA A 87 22.77 -11.44 -8.98
N VAL A 88 22.01 -12.16 -8.14
CA VAL A 88 21.31 -13.39 -8.53
C VAL A 88 20.30 -13.09 -9.64
N ALA A 89 19.53 -12.01 -9.51
CA ALA A 89 18.55 -11.59 -10.52
C ALA A 89 19.20 -11.19 -11.84
N ALA A 90 20.33 -10.49 -11.80
CA ALA A 90 21.10 -10.13 -13.00
C ALA A 90 21.65 -11.37 -13.74
N ARG A 91 22.05 -12.42 -13.00
CA ARG A 91 22.52 -13.71 -13.55
C ARG A 91 21.37 -14.59 -14.07
N ASN A 92 20.14 -14.40 -13.60
CA ASN A 92 18.98 -15.25 -13.88
C ASN A 92 17.83 -14.46 -14.53
N ARG A 93 18.10 -13.82 -15.68
CA ARG A 93 17.21 -12.83 -16.31
C ARG A 93 15.84 -13.36 -16.72
N ASP A 94 15.73 -14.66 -16.98
CA ASP A 94 14.49 -15.32 -17.41
C ASP A 94 13.79 -16.07 -16.28
N ALA A 95 14.35 -16.02 -15.06
CA ALA A 95 13.69 -16.55 -13.88
C ALA A 95 12.61 -15.57 -13.42
N ASP A 96 11.48 -16.13 -12.98
CA ASP A 96 10.38 -15.36 -12.44
C ASP A 96 10.67 -14.95 -10.99
N LEU A 97 11.42 -13.85 -10.84
CA LEU A 97 11.87 -13.33 -9.56
C LEU A 97 11.12 -12.06 -9.15
N VAL A 98 10.86 -11.95 -7.85
CA VAL A 98 10.43 -10.71 -7.19
C VAL A 98 11.46 -10.35 -6.13
N LEU A 99 12.00 -9.14 -6.20
CA LEU A 99 13.01 -8.64 -5.27
C LEU A 99 12.36 -7.71 -4.26
N VAL A 100 12.70 -7.88 -2.99
CA VAL A 100 12.37 -6.94 -1.92
C VAL A 100 13.67 -6.51 -1.27
N LEU A 101 14.10 -5.30 -1.58
CA LEU A 101 15.40 -4.76 -1.22
C LEU A 101 15.21 -3.77 -0.07
N VAL A 102 15.74 -4.09 1.09
CA VAL A 102 15.61 -3.26 2.30
C VAL A 102 16.93 -2.54 2.54
N ASN A 103 16.90 -1.21 2.61
CA ASN A 103 18.08 -0.35 2.80
C ASN A 103 19.30 -0.84 1.99
N PRO A 104 19.23 -0.85 0.64
CA PRO A 104 20.18 -1.60 -0.19
C PRO A 104 21.61 -1.08 -0.10
N GLY A 105 22.57 -1.99 0.06
CA GLY A 105 24.01 -1.67 0.16
C GLY A 105 24.68 -1.16 -1.13
N THR A 106 23.93 -0.99 -2.21
CA THR A 106 24.45 -0.59 -3.53
C THR A 106 24.98 0.84 -3.56
N SER A 107 24.59 1.68 -2.59
CA SER A 107 25.12 3.03 -2.38
C SER A 107 26.38 3.09 -1.50
N PHE A 108 26.98 1.95 -1.11
CA PHE A 108 28.06 1.93 -0.12
C PHE A 108 29.17 2.96 -0.38
N HIS A 109 29.62 3.13 -1.62
CA HIS A 109 30.65 4.10 -2.01
C HIS A 109 30.32 5.58 -1.68
N ARG A 110 29.04 5.91 -1.48
CA ARG A 110 28.54 7.25 -1.09
C ARG A 110 28.13 7.32 0.38
N SER A 111 28.31 6.23 1.11
CA SER A 111 27.87 6.11 2.50
C SER A 111 28.93 6.60 3.48
N GLN A 112 28.48 6.98 4.67
CA GLN A 112 29.41 7.33 5.76
C GLN A 112 30.23 6.11 6.21
N LEU A 113 29.73 4.88 6.00
CA LEU A 113 30.46 3.64 6.24
C LEU A 113 31.69 3.44 5.33
N GLN A 114 31.72 4.02 4.14
CA GLN A 114 32.91 3.95 3.28
C GLN A 114 34.08 4.72 3.91
N SER A 115 33.80 5.87 4.53
CA SER A 115 34.80 6.67 5.26
C SER A 115 35.39 5.90 6.45
N LEU A 116 34.56 5.08 7.11
CA LEU A 116 34.99 4.16 8.17
C LEU A 116 35.93 3.07 7.63
N SER A 117 35.65 2.51 6.46
CA SER A 117 36.52 1.48 5.85
C SER A 117 37.95 1.97 5.65
N ALA A 118 38.14 3.23 5.22
CA ALA A 118 39.48 3.81 5.04
C ALA A 118 40.26 3.92 6.37
N LEU A 119 39.56 4.09 7.49
CA LEU A 119 40.18 4.14 8.82
C LEU A 119 40.49 2.75 9.38
N LEU A 120 39.75 1.72 8.95
CA LEU A 120 40.02 0.33 9.33
C LEU A 120 41.32 -0.20 8.74
N ASP A 121 41.69 0.25 7.53
CA ASP A 121 42.96 -0.08 6.90
C ASP A 121 44.17 0.58 7.60
N LEU A 122 43.93 1.58 8.46
CA LEU A 122 44.95 2.25 9.28
C LEU A 122 45.13 1.62 10.67
N VAL A 123 44.34 0.60 11.02
CA VAL A 123 44.49 -0.14 12.27
C VAL A 123 45.70 -1.07 12.13
N PRO A 124 46.80 -0.89 12.89
CA PRO A 124 47.97 -1.75 12.79
C PRO A 124 47.65 -3.19 13.23
N ASP A 125 48.15 -4.19 12.51
CA ASP A 125 48.17 -5.59 12.96
C ASP A 125 49.50 -5.92 13.66
N PRO A 126 49.52 -6.69 14.78
CA PRO A 126 48.44 -7.07 15.67
C PRO A 126 48.63 -6.44 17.06
N PHE A 127 47.78 -5.47 17.41
CA PHE A 127 47.41 -5.31 18.83
C PHE A 127 46.05 -5.96 19.03
N HIS A 128 45.98 -6.84 20.03
CA HIS A 128 44.75 -7.41 20.59
C HIS A 128 43.92 -6.31 21.25
N LEU A 129 43.45 -5.34 20.47
CA LEU A 129 42.54 -4.32 20.95
C LEU A 129 41.22 -5.02 21.27
N SER A 130 40.79 -4.94 22.52
CA SER A 130 39.44 -5.35 22.88
C SER A 130 38.41 -4.50 22.13
N THR A 131 37.19 -5.01 21.93
CA THR A 131 36.10 -4.28 21.27
C THR A 131 35.97 -2.81 21.74
N PRO A 132 36.04 -2.49 23.05
CA PRO A 132 36.01 -1.10 23.52
C PRO A 132 37.23 -0.27 23.08
N GLN A 133 38.42 -0.87 23.01
CA GLN A 133 39.64 -0.18 22.60
C GLN A 133 39.66 0.09 21.09
N PHE A 134 39.10 -0.81 20.28
CA PHE A 134 38.89 -0.60 18.85
C PHE A 134 37.89 0.52 18.57
N LEU A 135 36.77 0.55 19.30
CA LEU A 135 35.80 1.66 19.23
C LEU A 135 36.41 2.99 19.66
N ASN A 136 37.20 3.00 20.74
CA ASN A 136 37.91 4.20 21.20
C ASN A 136 38.99 4.65 20.21
N PHE A 137 39.66 3.72 19.52
CA PHE A 137 40.62 4.04 18.45
C PHE A 137 39.92 4.70 17.26
N LEU A 138 38.81 4.12 16.80
CA LEU A 138 37.99 4.72 15.74
C LEU A 138 37.53 6.11 16.17
N THR A 139 36.88 6.23 17.32
CA THR A 139 36.37 7.50 17.86
C THR A 139 37.49 8.54 18.00
N GLY A 140 38.64 8.17 18.56
CA GLY A 140 39.78 9.07 18.77
C GLY A 140 40.42 9.54 17.46
N ASN A 141 40.48 8.69 16.43
CA ASN A 141 41.01 9.07 15.12
C ASN A 141 40.02 9.92 14.33
N PHE A 142 38.71 9.67 14.45
CA PHE A 142 37.67 10.54 13.92
C PHE A 142 37.76 11.95 14.54
N MET A 143 37.91 12.04 15.87
CA MET A 143 38.03 13.33 16.58
C MET A 143 39.34 14.08 16.25
N LYS A 144 40.43 13.36 15.96
CA LYS A 144 41.70 13.97 15.50
C LYS A 144 41.66 14.42 14.04
N MET A 145 40.82 13.79 13.22
CA MET A 145 40.63 14.17 11.82
C MET A 145 39.68 15.37 11.70
N SER A 146 38.67 15.48 12.58
CA SER A 146 37.78 16.64 12.66
C SER A 146 38.50 17.93 13.08
N SER A 147 39.55 17.83 13.90
CA SER A 147 40.37 18.98 14.32
C SER A 147 41.41 19.45 13.30
N ARG A 148 41.53 18.78 12.14
CA ARG A 148 42.52 19.12 11.09
C ARG A 148 41.92 19.78 9.85
N ILE A 149 40.59 19.88 9.77
CA ILE A 149 39.89 20.45 8.61
C ILE A 149 39.01 21.60 9.10
N ASP A 150 39.52 22.83 8.99
CA ASP A 150 38.76 24.04 9.34
C ASP A 150 37.48 24.13 8.51
N GLY A 151 36.33 24.28 9.18
CA GLY A 151 35.00 24.36 8.57
C GLY A 151 34.27 23.03 8.33
N ALA A 152 34.96 21.87 8.43
CA ALA A 152 34.32 20.55 8.35
C ALA A 152 33.96 19.94 9.72
N GLY A 153 34.37 20.59 10.81
CA GLY A 153 34.21 20.08 12.19
C GLY A 153 32.76 19.83 12.62
N GLN A 154 31.80 20.67 12.20
CA GLN A 154 30.38 20.46 12.51
C GLN A 154 29.79 19.27 11.75
N ALA A 155 30.01 19.18 10.43
CA ALA A 155 29.53 18.07 9.61
C ALA A 155 30.15 16.73 10.02
N LEU A 156 31.44 16.69 10.37
CA LEU A 156 32.11 15.48 10.88
C LEU A 156 31.68 15.13 12.32
N SER A 157 31.35 16.12 13.14
CA SER A 157 30.80 15.94 14.51
C SER A 157 29.38 15.36 14.47
N GLU A 158 28.55 15.77 13.50
CA GLU A 158 27.22 15.19 13.28
C GLU A 158 27.29 13.76 12.72
N VAL A 159 28.23 13.50 11.81
CA VAL A 159 28.53 12.15 11.28
C VAL A 159 29.00 11.21 12.40
N THR A 160 29.81 11.69 13.33
CA THR A 160 30.31 10.87 14.45
C THR A 160 29.28 10.61 15.53
N SER A 161 28.38 11.57 15.83
CA SER A 161 27.32 11.38 16.81
C SER A 161 26.25 10.38 16.33
N GLY A 162 25.92 10.35 15.03
CA GLY A 162 25.00 9.38 14.42
C GLY A 162 25.60 7.98 14.23
N LEU A 163 26.85 7.85 13.80
CA LEU A 163 27.44 6.52 13.53
C LEU A 163 27.83 5.72 14.78
N LEU A 164 28.16 6.40 15.88
CA LEU A 164 28.75 5.77 17.06
C LEU A 164 27.85 4.71 17.73
N PRO A 165 26.52 4.93 17.92
CA PRO A 165 25.62 3.90 18.43
C PRO A 165 25.56 2.66 17.53
N SER A 166 25.50 2.86 16.21
CA SER A 166 25.45 1.78 15.23
C SER A 166 26.76 0.98 15.17
N LEU A 167 27.91 1.63 15.33
CA LEU A 167 29.23 0.99 15.42
C LEU A 167 29.44 0.24 16.73
N LYS A 168 29.05 0.82 17.87
CA LYS A 168 29.10 0.17 19.18
C LYS A 168 28.37 -1.18 19.14
N TYR A 169 27.16 -1.14 18.61
CA TYR A 169 26.33 -2.31 18.41
C TYR A 169 27.01 -3.41 17.57
N LEU A 170 27.66 -3.03 16.47
CA LEU A 170 28.34 -3.98 15.58
C LEU A 170 29.54 -4.63 16.26
N ALA A 171 30.28 -3.83 17.02
CA ALA A 171 31.46 -4.28 17.74
C ALA A 171 31.07 -5.21 18.91
N ASP A 172 29.91 -4.99 19.53
CA ASP A 172 29.37 -5.87 20.59
C ASP A 172 29.04 -7.29 20.10
N ILE A 173 28.85 -7.49 18.79
CA ILE A 173 28.31 -8.73 18.21
C ILE A 173 29.28 -9.41 17.25
N LEU A 174 30.14 -8.65 16.58
CA LEU A 174 31.08 -9.16 15.58
C LEU A 174 32.53 -8.89 15.97
N PRO A 175 33.43 -9.89 15.82
CA PRO A 175 34.87 -9.64 15.87
C PRO A 175 35.31 -8.59 14.84
N LYS A 176 36.38 -7.86 15.16
CA LYS A 176 36.99 -6.85 14.27
C LYS A 176 37.20 -7.39 12.86
N GLU A 177 37.75 -8.59 12.74
CA GLU A 177 38.09 -9.24 11.47
C GLU A 177 36.84 -9.51 10.64
N SER A 178 35.73 -9.86 11.30
CA SER A 178 34.44 -10.07 10.63
C SER A 178 33.82 -8.75 10.15
N ILE A 179 33.99 -7.65 10.91
CA ILE A 179 33.55 -6.32 10.46
C ILE A 179 34.33 -5.88 9.22
N ILE A 180 35.67 -5.99 9.25
CA ILE A 180 36.54 -5.65 8.12
C ILE A 180 36.19 -6.50 6.89
N TRP A 181 36.00 -7.81 7.08
CA TRP A 181 35.61 -8.72 6.02
C TRP A 181 34.27 -8.30 5.38
N LYS A 182 33.24 -8.02 6.19
CA LYS A 182 31.92 -7.60 5.70
C LYS A 182 31.97 -6.26 4.96
N MET A 183 32.78 -5.30 5.43
CA MET A 183 33.00 -4.02 4.73
C MET A 183 33.62 -4.23 3.33
N LYS A 184 34.69 -5.02 3.24
CA LYS A 184 35.34 -5.35 1.95
C LYS A 184 34.38 -6.08 1.01
N MET A 185 33.57 -6.99 1.56
CA MET A 185 32.54 -7.68 0.81
C MET A 185 31.49 -6.72 0.26
N LEU A 186 31.03 -5.76 1.07
CA LEU A 186 30.04 -4.76 0.68
C LEU A 186 30.57 -3.83 -0.43
N THR A 187 31.84 -3.43 -0.38
CA THR A 187 32.50 -2.71 -1.49
C THR A 187 32.46 -3.52 -2.79
N THR A 188 32.85 -4.80 -2.71
CA THR A 188 32.87 -5.71 -3.86
C THR A 188 31.46 -5.92 -4.42
N ALA A 189 30.49 -6.13 -3.54
CA ALA A 189 29.09 -6.35 -3.87
C ALA A 189 28.47 -5.13 -4.57
N ALA A 190 28.67 -3.93 -4.01
CA ALA A 190 28.16 -2.69 -4.59
C ALA A 190 28.72 -2.46 -6.00
N SER A 191 30.03 -2.63 -6.19
CA SER A 191 30.68 -2.48 -7.51
C SER A 191 30.15 -3.50 -8.54
N PHE A 192 30.05 -4.77 -8.13
CA PHE A 192 29.56 -5.85 -8.99
C PHE A 192 28.12 -5.60 -9.46
N VAL A 193 27.25 -5.16 -8.56
CA VAL A 193 25.83 -4.94 -8.85
C VAL A 193 25.61 -3.67 -9.66
N ASN A 194 26.29 -2.56 -9.32
CA ASN A 194 26.12 -1.29 -10.02
C ASN A 194 26.45 -1.39 -11.52
N SER A 195 27.44 -2.21 -11.88
CA SER A 195 27.78 -2.48 -13.29
C SER A 195 26.75 -3.36 -14.02
N ARG A 196 25.75 -3.93 -13.32
CA ARG A 196 24.82 -4.94 -13.85
C ARG A 196 23.33 -4.64 -13.58
N LEU A 197 22.98 -3.48 -13.02
CA LEU A 197 21.58 -3.12 -12.75
C LEU A 197 20.69 -3.22 -14.00
N HIS A 198 21.21 -2.82 -15.16
CA HIS A 198 20.52 -2.92 -16.46
C HIS A 198 20.13 -4.36 -16.85
N ALA A 199 20.78 -5.38 -16.29
CA ALA A 199 20.47 -6.78 -16.58
C ALA A 199 19.26 -7.29 -15.77
N VAL A 200 18.92 -6.62 -14.66
CA VAL A 200 17.83 -7.01 -13.74
C VAL A 200 16.47 -6.71 -14.39
N LYS A 201 15.72 -7.77 -14.68
CA LYS A 201 14.35 -7.69 -15.24
C LYS A 201 13.25 -7.95 -14.19
N ALA A 202 13.64 -8.36 -12.98
CA ALA A 202 12.75 -8.73 -11.90
C ALA A 202 11.93 -7.53 -11.40
N GLN A 203 10.71 -7.80 -10.92
CA GLN A 203 9.94 -6.77 -10.18
C GLN A 203 10.66 -6.50 -8.86
N THR A 204 10.92 -5.23 -8.57
CA THR A 204 11.74 -4.82 -7.42
C THR A 204 10.96 -3.86 -6.53
N LEU A 205 10.82 -4.20 -5.26
CA LEU A 205 10.31 -3.31 -4.22
C LEU A 205 11.50 -2.86 -3.39
N VAL A 206 11.77 -1.55 -3.36
CA VAL A 206 12.80 -0.96 -2.50
C VAL A 206 12.13 -0.36 -1.28
N ILE A 207 12.57 -0.79 -0.10
CA ILE A 207 12.16 -0.26 1.20
C ILE A 207 13.32 0.58 1.72
N ALA A 208 13.09 1.89 1.85
CA ALA A 208 14.12 2.85 2.21
C ALA A 208 13.74 3.56 3.52
N SER A 209 14.70 3.59 4.43
CA SER A 209 14.55 4.19 5.75
C SER A 209 15.09 5.62 5.75
N GLY A 210 14.36 6.53 6.36
CA GLY A 210 14.65 7.98 6.34
C GLY A 210 15.74 8.39 7.33
N ASN A 211 15.82 7.73 8.49
CA ASN A 211 16.82 7.95 9.52
C ASN A 211 17.94 6.88 9.45
N ASP A 212 18.25 6.41 8.25
CA ASP A 212 19.35 5.48 8.04
C ASP A 212 20.69 6.22 8.14
N GLU A 213 21.37 6.07 9.28
CA GLU A 213 22.67 6.69 9.54
C GLU A 213 23.83 5.96 8.84
N LEU A 214 23.60 4.72 8.37
CA LEU A 214 24.65 3.88 7.80
C LEU A 214 24.74 4.03 6.29
N LEU A 215 23.61 4.03 5.60
CA LEU A 215 23.52 4.16 4.16
C LEU A 215 22.59 5.31 3.80
N PRO A 216 22.85 6.04 2.69
CA PRO A 216 21.91 7.04 2.17
C PRO A 216 20.72 6.32 1.48
N SER A 217 19.90 5.62 2.27
CA SER A 217 18.91 4.67 1.79
C SER A 217 17.81 5.33 0.97
N ARG A 218 17.40 6.55 1.33
CA ARG A 218 16.42 7.33 0.56
C ARG A 218 16.92 7.66 -0.85
N ASP A 219 18.10 8.28 -0.95
CA ASP A 219 18.70 8.65 -2.24
C ASP A 219 19.04 7.42 -3.08
N GLU A 220 19.39 6.33 -2.41
CA GLU A 220 19.65 5.06 -3.07
C GLU A 220 18.39 4.44 -3.65
N ALA A 221 17.25 4.53 -2.95
CA ALA A 221 15.97 4.08 -3.47
C ALA A 221 15.63 4.79 -4.78
N GLU A 222 15.74 6.12 -4.81
CA GLU A 222 15.46 6.94 -5.99
C GLU A 222 16.41 6.59 -7.16
N ARG A 223 17.71 6.39 -6.86
CA ARG A 223 18.67 5.97 -7.88
C ARG A 223 18.33 4.59 -8.44
N LEU A 224 17.99 3.62 -7.59
CA LEU A 224 17.61 2.27 -8.02
C LEU A 224 16.33 2.30 -8.83
N HIS A 225 15.34 3.11 -8.45
CA HIS A 225 14.13 3.31 -9.23
C HIS A 225 14.43 3.83 -10.64
N GLY A 226 15.30 4.83 -10.77
CA GLY A 226 15.72 5.33 -12.10
C GLY A 226 16.55 4.32 -12.91
N ALA A 227 17.25 3.39 -12.24
CA ALA A 227 18.13 2.42 -12.90
C ALA A 227 17.45 1.08 -13.26
N LEU A 228 16.39 0.71 -12.56
CA LEU A 228 15.70 -0.58 -12.68
C LEU A 228 14.37 -0.42 -13.43
N LYS A 229 14.08 -1.34 -14.36
CA LYS A 229 12.90 -1.23 -15.23
C LYS A 229 11.54 -1.33 -14.51
N LYS A 230 11.46 -2.05 -13.39
CA LYS A 230 10.22 -2.32 -12.64
C LYS A 230 10.49 -2.18 -11.14
N CYS A 231 10.43 -0.96 -10.61
CA CYS A 231 11.00 -0.68 -9.30
C CYS A 231 10.16 0.25 -8.43
N ARG A 232 9.28 -0.30 -7.59
CA ARG A 232 8.53 0.52 -6.63
C ARG A 232 9.37 0.86 -5.42
N ILE A 233 9.16 2.05 -4.86
CA ILE A 233 9.80 2.49 -3.62
C ILE A 233 8.75 2.64 -2.53
N ARG A 234 9.12 2.33 -1.30
CA ARG A 234 8.40 2.70 -0.07
C ARG A 234 9.37 3.38 0.88
N HIS A 235 9.08 4.63 1.21
CA HIS A 235 9.87 5.47 2.11
C HIS A 235 9.30 5.45 3.52
N PHE A 236 10.13 5.13 4.50
CA PHE A 236 9.78 5.13 5.92
C PHE A 236 10.58 6.20 6.65
N ARG A 237 9.99 7.40 6.80
CA ARG A 237 10.69 8.61 7.23
C ARG A 237 11.32 8.50 8.62
N ASP A 238 10.66 7.80 9.53
CA ASP A 238 11.00 7.70 10.95
C ASP A 238 11.86 6.47 11.31
N LYS A 239 12.17 5.62 10.31
CA LYS A 239 12.88 4.35 10.53
C LYS A 239 14.37 4.46 10.31
N GLY A 240 15.13 3.65 11.04
CA GLY A 240 16.57 3.54 10.92
C GLY A 240 17.02 2.42 9.98
N HIS A 241 18.34 2.14 9.96
CA HIS A 241 18.90 1.09 9.09
C HIS A 241 18.32 -0.31 9.37
N LYS A 242 17.82 -0.56 10.58
CA LYS A 242 17.33 -1.86 11.08
C LYS A 242 15.80 -1.97 11.04
N ILE A 243 15.18 -1.42 10.00
CA ILE A 243 13.72 -1.36 9.87
C ILE A 243 13.03 -2.73 10.07
N LEU A 244 13.68 -3.85 9.73
CA LEU A 244 13.12 -5.19 9.94
C LEU A 244 12.99 -5.59 11.43
N LEU A 245 13.71 -4.95 12.34
CA LEU A 245 13.65 -5.19 13.77
C LEU A 245 12.88 -4.10 14.53
N GLU A 246 12.66 -2.95 13.91
CA GLU A 246 11.98 -1.80 14.51
C GLU A 246 10.46 -2.03 14.68
N ASP A 247 9.90 -1.39 15.71
CA ASP A 247 8.45 -1.41 15.95
C ASP A 247 7.69 -0.66 14.84
N GLY A 248 6.46 -1.11 14.57
CA GLY A 248 5.54 -0.47 13.64
C GLY A 248 5.75 -0.83 12.16
N PHE A 249 6.84 -1.51 11.80
CA PHE A 249 7.07 -2.02 10.44
C PHE A 249 6.67 -3.49 10.30
N ASP A 250 6.02 -3.85 9.19
CA ASP A 250 5.61 -5.21 8.86
C ASP A 250 5.88 -5.51 7.38
N LEU A 251 6.84 -6.41 7.11
CA LEU A 251 7.30 -6.68 5.74
C LEU A 251 6.20 -7.30 4.88
N ALA A 252 5.36 -8.16 5.46
CA ALA A 252 4.30 -8.82 4.74
C ALA A 252 3.23 -7.80 4.27
N THR A 253 2.92 -6.82 5.11
CA THR A 253 2.02 -5.70 4.84
C THR A 253 2.57 -4.83 3.70
N SER A 254 3.88 -4.50 3.71
CA SER A 254 4.51 -3.74 2.62
C SER A 254 4.48 -4.51 1.29
N ILE A 255 4.67 -5.82 1.30
CA ILE A 255 4.57 -6.67 0.09
C ILE A 255 3.11 -6.72 -0.42
N LYS A 256 2.12 -6.78 0.48
CA LYS A 256 0.69 -6.73 0.13
C LYS A 256 0.30 -5.36 -0.46
N GLY A 257 0.64 -4.27 0.23
CA GLY A 257 0.30 -2.90 -0.16
C GLY A 257 0.89 -2.47 -1.50
N SER A 258 2.12 -2.90 -1.78
CA SER A 258 2.77 -2.68 -3.09
C SER A 258 2.19 -3.51 -4.23
N THR A 259 1.24 -4.41 -3.99
CA THR A 259 0.62 -5.33 -4.97
C THR A 259 1.61 -6.30 -5.64
N TYR A 260 2.76 -6.52 -5.00
CA TYR A 260 3.81 -7.41 -5.49
C TYR A 260 3.67 -8.85 -5.00
N TYR A 261 2.77 -9.11 -4.06
CA TYR A 261 2.35 -10.47 -3.76
C TYR A 261 1.58 -11.07 -4.94
N ARG A 262 2.11 -12.15 -5.52
CA ARG A 262 1.50 -12.93 -6.59
C ARG A 262 1.92 -14.39 -6.49
N ARG A 263 1.05 -15.28 -6.95
CA ARG A 263 1.27 -16.74 -6.88
C ARG A 263 1.62 -17.36 -8.23
N SER A 264 1.48 -16.59 -9.29
CA SER A 264 1.79 -16.96 -10.66
C SER A 264 2.64 -15.88 -11.32
N ARG A 265 3.00 -16.07 -12.59
CA ARG A 265 3.80 -15.12 -13.39
C ARG A 265 3.21 -13.72 -13.49
N GLN A 266 1.90 -13.58 -13.32
CA GLN A 266 1.20 -12.30 -13.31
C GLN A 266 0.43 -12.13 -12.00
N THR A 267 0.30 -10.88 -11.54
CA THR A 267 -0.51 -10.55 -10.36
C THR A 267 -2.00 -10.73 -10.69
N ASP A 268 -2.69 -11.54 -9.90
CA ASP A 268 -4.14 -11.66 -9.92
C ASP A 268 -4.75 -10.97 -8.70
N PHE A 269 -5.28 -9.76 -8.88
CA PHE A 269 -5.83 -8.95 -7.78
C PHE A 269 -7.00 -9.60 -7.03
N VAL A 270 -7.63 -10.63 -7.59
CA VAL A 270 -8.73 -11.36 -6.95
C VAL A 270 -8.21 -12.62 -6.28
N LEU A 271 -7.53 -13.49 -7.04
CA LEU A 271 -7.11 -14.81 -6.57
C LEU A 271 -5.86 -14.76 -5.68
N ASP A 272 -4.96 -13.81 -5.91
CA ASP A 272 -3.77 -13.62 -5.07
C ASP A 272 -4.10 -12.87 -3.77
N TYR A 273 -5.27 -12.24 -3.67
CA TYR A 273 -5.67 -11.46 -2.51
C TYR A 273 -5.61 -12.26 -1.21
N LEU A 274 -5.16 -11.57 -0.15
CA LEU A 274 -5.14 -12.07 1.22
C LEU A 274 -5.95 -11.10 2.08
N PRO A 275 -6.97 -11.57 2.81
CA PRO A 275 -7.75 -10.74 3.72
C PRO A 275 -6.86 -9.97 4.72
N PRO A 276 -7.34 -8.82 5.22
CA PRO A 276 -6.58 -8.06 6.21
C PRO A 276 -6.47 -8.88 7.51
N THR A 277 -5.31 -8.78 8.13
CA THR A 277 -5.09 -9.21 9.52
C THR A 277 -5.81 -8.25 10.48
N PRO A 278 -6.05 -8.65 11.75
CA PRO A 278 -6.59 -7.74 12.76
C PRO A 278 -5.78 -6.44 12.89
N ASP A 279 -4.45 -6.51 12.87
CA ASP A 279 -3.60 -5.31 12.96
C ASP A 279 -3.71 -4.40 11.73
N GLU A 280 -3.87 -4.98 10.53
CA GLU A 280 -4.11 -4.18 9.31
C GLU A 280 -5.50 -3.53 9.33
N LEU A 281 -6.51 -4.25 9.85
CA LEU A 281 -7.85 -3.71 10.03
C LEU A 281 -7.86 -2.57 11.05
N GLU A 282 -7.17 -2.74 12.18
CA GLU A 282 -7.07 -1.69 13.21
C GLU A 282 -6.36 -0.47 12.64
N LYS A 283 -5.25 -0.65 11.92
CA LYS A 283 -4.59 0.44 11.18
C LYS A 283 -5.53 1.13 10.18
N ALA A 284 -6.41 0.39 9.52
CA ALA A 284 -7.40 0.96 8.60
C ALA A 284 -8.47 1.78 9.33
N ILE A 285 -8.90 1.33 10.51
CA ILE A 285 -9.84 2.04 11.39
C ILE A 285 -9.19 3.30 11.93
N ASP A 286 -7.95 3.20 12.42
CA ASP A 286 -7.16 4.31 12.96
C ASP A 286 -6.86 5.37 11.91
N HIS A 287 -6.55 4.96 10.67
CA HIS A 287 -6.35 5.89 9.57
C HIS A 287 -7.59 6.78 9.32
N ASN A 288 -8.78 6.22 9.51
CA ASN A 288 -10.05 6.94 9.37
C ASN A 288 -10.58 7.48 10.71
N ARG A 289 -9.82 7.41 11.80
CA ARG A 289 -10.34 7.71 13.15
C ARG A 289 -10.83 9.14 13.29
N LEU A 290 -10.09 10.11 12.77
CA LEU A 290 -10.50 11.52 12.83
C LEU A 290 -11.76 11.76 12.01
N LEU A 291 -11.84 11.18 10.80
CA LEU A 291 -13.01 11.28 9.95
C LEU A 291 -14.22 10.61 10.62
N ASN A 292 -14.09 9.37 11.10
CA ASN A 292 -15.12 8.63 11.81
C ASN A 292 -15.59 9.35 13.07
N PHE A 293 -14.67 9.96 13.82
CA PHE A 293 -15.02 10.78 14.98
C PHE A 293 -15.81 12.02 14.56
N ALA A 294 -15.33 12.72 13.52
CA ALA A 294 -15.96 13.92 13.01
C ALA A 294 -17.35 13.63 12.42
N THR A 295 -17.55 12.50 11.74
CA THR A 295 -18.78 12.20 10.98
C THR A 295 -19.72 11.21 11.65
N ASP A 296 -19.28 10.51 12.69
CA ASP A 296 -20.05 9.48 13.43
C ASP A 296 -21.06 8.73 12.54
N PRO A 297 -20.57 7.89 11.59
CA PRO A 297 -21.37 7.35 10.50
C PRO A 297 -22.62 6.58 10.98
N VAL A 298 -23.78 6.94 10.45
CA VAL A 298 -25.05 6.22 10.65
C VAL A 298 -25.24 5.22 9.51
N MET A 299 -25.45 3.95 9.84
CA MET A 299 -25.76 2.91 8.86
C MET A 299 -27.21 2.43 9.02
N LEU A 300 -27.98 2.50 7.94
CA LEU A 300 -29.36 2.03 7.84
C LEU A 300 -29.46 0.95 6.76
N SER A 301 -30.43 0.05 6.87
CA SER A 301 -30.73 -0.93 5.82
C SER A 301 -32.23 -1.20 5.70
N THR A 302 -32.68 -1.56 4.50
CA THR A 302 -34.07 -1.89 4.21
C THR A 302 -34.31 -3.39 4.30
N LEU A 303 -35.27 -3.79 5.12
CA LEU A 303 -35.70 -5.19 5.26
C LEU A 303 -36.50 -5.66 4.03
N THR A 304 -36.73 -6.98 3.94
CA THR A 304 -37.50 -7.59 2.84
C THR A 304 -38.94 -7.07 2.73
N ASP A 305 -39.54 -6.69 3.85
CA ASP A 305 -40.88 -6.10 3.95
C ASP A 305 -40.92 -4.60 3.61
N GLY A 306 -39.76 -3.98 3.34
CA GLY A 306 -39.63 -2.57 2.97
C GLY A 306 -39.38 -1.63 4.14
N ARG A 307 -39.38 -2.10 5.40
CA ARG A 307 -39.06 -1.24 6.56
C ARG A 307 -37.58 -0.89 6.59
N ILE A 308 -37.29 0.38 6.87
CA ILE A 308 -35.92 0.85 7.09
C ILE A 308 -35.60 0.66 8.57
N VAL A 309 -34.42 0.11 8.87
CA VAL A 309 -33.96 -0.11 10.24
C VAL A 309 -32.53 0.41 10.40
N ARG A 310 -32.19 0.81 11.63
CA ARG A 310 -30.81 1.09 12.00
C ARG A 310 -29.98 -0.20 11.97
N GLY A 311 -28.75 -0.08 11.50
CA GLY A 311 -27.82 -1.19 11.29
C GLY A 311 -27.97 -1.86 9.93
N LEU A 312 -27.36 -3.05 9.80
CA LEU A 312 -27.15 -3.74 8.53
C LEU A 312 -27.98 -5.05 8.44
N ALA A 313 -29.12 -5.11 9.12
CA ALA A 313 -29.97 -6.31 9.15
C ALA A 313 -30.61 -6.64 7.80
N GLY A 314 -30.87 -5.64 6.95
CA GLY A 314 -31.42 -5.82 5.59
C GLY A 314 -30.40 -6.29 4.54
N MET A 315 -29.11 -6.35 4.90
CA MET A 315 -28.05 -6.78 3.98
C MET A 315 -28.04 -8.30 3.79
N PRO A 316 -27.82 -8.81 2.56
CA PRO A 316 -27.56 -10.23 2.35
C PRO A 316 -26.34 -10.70 3.15
N ARG A 317 -26.36 -11.98 3.58
CA ARG A 317 -25.26 -12.59 4.35
C ARG A 317 -24.30 -13.43 3.50
N GLU A 318 -24.74 -13.81 2.30
CA GLU A 318 -23.98 -14.64 1.37
C GLU A 318 -23.92 -13.99 -0.01
N GLY A 319 -22.78 -14.16 -0.69
CA GLY A 319 -22.57 -13.64 -2.04
C GLY A 319 -22.94 -14.62 -3.16
N PRO A 320 -22.81 -14.19 -4.43
CA PRO A 320 -22.28 -12.89 -4.86
C PRO A 320 -23.26 -11.75 -4.63
N VAL A 321 -22.75 -10.61 -4.16
CA VAL A 321 -23.51 -9.37 -3.95
C VAL A 321 -22.82 -8.22 -4.68
N LEU A 322 -23.59 -7.38 -5.35
CA LEU A 322 -23.11 -6.15 -5.97
C LEU A 322 -23.73 -4.95 -5.28
N LEU A 323 -22.92 -4.23 -4.49
CA LEU A 323 -23.29 -2.95 -3.89
C LEU A 323 -23.10 -1.85 -4.95
N VAL A 324 -24.16 -1.11 -5.25
CA VAL A 324 -24.17 -0.06 -6.27
C VAL A 324 -24.65 1.25 -5.65
N GLY A 325 -23.86 2.32 -5.75
CA GLY A 325 -24.22 3.60 -5.14
C GLY A 325 -23.54 4.81 -5.78
N TYR A 326 -23.70 5.96 -5.14
CA TYR A 326 -23.04 7.23 -5.47
C TYR A 326 -21.66 7.33 -4.81
N HIS A 327 -20.66 7.79 -5.56
CA HIS A 327 -19.30 7.99 -5.06
C HIS A 327 -19.15 9.43 -4.55
N MET A 328 -18.97 9.60 -3.23
CA MET A 328 -18.73 10.94 -2.68
C MET A 328 -17.35 11.46 -3.09
N LEU A 329 -17.16 12.77 -2.98
CA LEU A 329 -15.94 13.50 -3.21
C LEU A 329 -14.75 12.80 -2.55
N MET A 330 -13.73 12.54 -3.36
CA MET A 330 -12.50 11.83 -2.98
C MET A 330 -12.71 10.42 -2.39
N GLY A 331 -13.93 9.88 -2.39
CA GLY A 331 -14.25 8.61 -1.75
C GLY A 331 -14.25 8.67 -0.22
N PHE A 332 -14.62 9.79 0.40
CA PHE A 332 -14.65 9.93 1.86
C PHE A 332 -15.52 8.88 2.57
N GLU A 333 -16.52 8.33 1.88
CA GLU A 333 -17.39 7.25 2.36
C GLU A 333 -16.66 5.92 2.54
N LEU A 334 -15.59 5.67 1.77
CA LEU A 334 -15.02 4.33 1.60
C LEU A 334 -14.47 3.74 2.90
N GLY A 335 -13.71 4.54 3.66
CA GLY A 335 -13.15 4.13 4.94
C GLY A 335 -14.23 3.68 5.93
N PRO A 336 -15.17 4.58 6.30
CA PRO A 336 -16.33 4.26 7.12
C PRO A 336 -17.15 3.07 6.61
N LEU A 337 -17.42 3.01 5.31
CA LEU A 337 -18.22 1.96 4.69
C LEU A 337 -17.54 0.58 4.82
N VAL A 338 -16.31 0.46 4.33
CA VAL A 338 -15.60 -0.83 4.27
C VAL A 338 -15.26 -1.34 5.66
N THR A 339 -14.72 -0.48 6.53
CA THR A 339 -14.35 -0.89 7.90
C THR A 339 -15.57 -1.11 8.78
N GLY A 340 -16.61 -0.27 8.65
CA GLY A 340 -17.85 -0.38 9.42
C GLY A 340 -18.64 -1.63 9.08
N VAL A 341 -18.80 -1.96 7.79
CA VAL A 341 -19.49 -3.20 7.37
C VAL A 341 -18.70 -4.43 7.84
N LEU A 342 -17.38 -4.45 7.64
CA LEU A 342 -16.54 -5.57 8.05
C LEU A 342 -16.59 -5.80 9.56
N ARG A 343 -16.47 -4.73 10.36
CA ARG A 343 -16.50 -4.83 11.83
C ARG A 343 -17.86 -5.29 12.35
N SER A 344 -18.95 -4.78 11.77
CA SER A 344 -20.32 -5.03 12.26
C SER A 344 -20.92 -6.36 11.77
N THR A 345 -20.45 -6.90 10.65
CA THR A 345 -21.08 -8.07 10.01
C THR A 345 -20.11 -9.21 9.65
N GLY A 346 -18.80 -8.96 9.67
CA GLY A 346 -17.80 -9.87 9.11
C GLY A 346 -17.75 -9.90 7.58
N ILE A 347 -18.61 -9.14 6.89
CA ILE A 347 -18.65 -9.09 5.42
C ILE A 347 -17.50 -8.22 4.92
N HIS A 348 -16.66 -8.81 4.07
CA HIS A 348 -15.53 -8.11 3.47
C HIS A 348 -15.89 -7.61 2.06
N ILE A 349 -15.99 -6.28 1.91
CA ILE A 349 -16.32 -5.62 0.65
C ILE A 349 -15.06 -5.45 -0.21
N ARG A 350 -15.16 -5.83 -1.49
CA ARG A 350 -14.11 -5.68 -2.50
C ARG A 350 -14.49 -4.58 -3.49
N GLY A 351 -13.86 -3.41 -3.39
CA GLY A 351 -14.15 -2.25 -4.25
C GLY A 351 -13.45 -2.31 -5.61
N LEU A 352 -14.18 -1.99 -6.68
CA LEU A 352 -13.62 -1.76 -8.02
C LEU A 352 -13.07 -0.32 -8.09
N ALA A 353 -11.74 -0.21 -8.07
CA ALA A 353 -11.02 1.05 -7.95
C ALA A 353 -10.35 1.47 -9.26
N HIS A 354 -10.15 2.78 -9.44
CA HIS A 354 -9.53 3.33 -10.65
C HIS A 354 -8.06 2.84 -10.80
N PRO A 355 -7.57 2.49 -12.00
CA PRO A 355 -6.19 2.01 -12.20
C PRO A 355 -5.10 2.97 -11.75
N PHE A 356 -5.41 4.27 -11.63
CA PHE A 356 -4.54 5.28 -11.01
C PHE A 356 -4.05 4.85 -9.62
N MET A 357 -4.91 4.19 -8.83
CA MET A 357 -4.54 3.68 -7.51
C MET A 357 -3.61 2.47 -7.55
N PHE A 358 -3.21 1.94 -8.70
CA PHE A 358 -2.38 0.74 -8.83
C PHE A 358 -1.13 0.98 -9.67
N ASN A 359 -0.95 2.17 -10.23
CA ASN A 359 0.17 2.50 -11.09
C ASN A 359 1.32 3.14 -10.30
N GLU A 360 2.55 2.81 -10.69
CA GLU A 360 3.77 3.32 -10.05
C GLU A 360 3.99 4.82 -10.31
N SER A 361 3.70 5.31 -11.51
CA SER A 361 3.83 6.75 -11.80
C SER A 361 2.85 7.59 -10.98
N SER A 362 1.64 7.09 -10.72
CA SER A 362 0.66 7.73 -9.86
C SER A 362 1.10 7.78 -8.39
N GLU A 363 1.81 6.77 -7.89
CA GLU A 363 2.37 6.77 -6.53
C GLU A 363 3.40 7.89 -6.34
N GLN A 364 4.18 8.22 -7.37
CA GLN A 364 5.19 9.28 -7.32
C GLN A 364 4.61 10.69 -7.29
N LEU A 365 3.36 10.85 -7.69
CA LEU A 365 2.66 12.13 -7.60
C LEU A 365 2.16 12.41 -6.18
N MET A 366 2.11 11.39 -5.31
CA MET A 366 1.60 11.51 -3.96
C MET A 366 2.69 11.98 -2.99
N PRO A 367 2.35 12.69 -1.90
CA PRO A 367 3.31 13.07 -0.85
C PRO A 367 4.00 11.86 -0.17
N ASP A 368 3.33 10.71 -0.21
CA ASP A 368 3.83 9.43 0.27
C ASP A 368 3.56 8.35 -0.79
N THR A 369 4.63 7.66 -1.22
CA THR A 369 4.58 6.54 -2.17
C THR A 369 3.70 5.37 -1.73
N SER A 370 3.39 5.27 -0.43
CA SER A 370 2.51 4.25 0.16
C SER A 370 1.04 4.67 0.25
N TYR A 371 0.67 5.86 -0.23
CA TYR A 371 -0.68 6.44 -0.08
C TYR A 371 -1.82 5.48 -0.47
N PHE A 372 -1.64 4.70 -1.54
CA PHE A 372 -2.65 3.76 -2.02
C PHE A 372 -2.55 2.35 -1.42
N ASP A 373 -1.58 2.07 -0.55
CA ASP A 373 -1.35 0.73 0.00
C ASP A 373 -2.52 0.25 0.87
N LEU A 374 -3.07 1.12 1.70
CA LEU A 374 -4.14 0.77 2.63
C LEU A 374 -5.42 0.33 1.90
N PRO A 375 -5.96 1.08 0.91
CA PRO A 375 -7.08 0.60 0.08
C PRO A 375 -6.81 -0.76 -0.57
N ARG A 376 -5.59 -1.01 -1.07
CA ARG A 376 -5.21 -2.28 -1.70
C ARG A 376 -5.20 -3.44 -0.69
N ILE A 377 -4.64 -3.21 0.50
CA ILE A 377 -4.66 -4.16 1.62
C ILE A 377 -6.09 -4.49 2.02
N MET A 378 -6.96 -3.47 2.06
CA MET A 378 -8.37 -3.60 2.39
C MET A 378 -9.22 -4.21 1.26
N GLY A 379 -8.63 -4.56 0.12
CA GLY A 379 -9.30 -5.36 -0.91
C GLY A 379 -9.74 -4.59 -2.15
N ALA A 380 -9.29 -3.35 -2.36
CA ALA A 380 -9.49 -2.65 -3.62
C ALA A 380 -8.86 -3.42 -4.80
N VAL A 381 -9.56 -3.46 -5.93
CA VAL A 381 -9.18 -4.19 -7.14
C VAL A 381 -9.27 -3.25 -8.34
N PRO A 382 -8.30 -3.21 -9.27
CA PRO A 382 -8.39 -2.32 -10.42
C PRO A 382 -9.59 -2.70 -11.29
N VAL A 383 -10.40 -1.71 -11.65
CA VAL A 383 -11.64 -1.91 -12.40
C VAL A 383 -11.34 -2.42 -13.81
N THR A 384 -11.73 -3.67 -14.07
CA THR A 384 -11.71 -4.30 -15.40
C THR A 384 -12.84 -5.32 -15.47
N GLY A 385 -13.33 -5.62 -16.67
CA GLY A 385 -14.35 -6.67 -16.85
C GLY A 385 -13.90 -8.05 -16.34
N VAL A 386 -12.61 -8.36 -16.45
CA VAL A 386 -12.01 -9.62 -15.97
C VAL A 386 -12.01 -9.69 -14.44
N ASN A 387 -11.57 -8.63 -13.76
CA ASN A 387 -11.56 -8.60 -12.30
C ASN A 387 -12.98 -8.60 -11.73
N PHE A 388 -13.89 -7.85 -12.35
CA PHE A 388 -15.29 -7.83 -11.96
C PHE A 388 -15.94 -9.22 -12.10
N TYR A 389 -15.71 -9.89 -13.22
CA TYR A 389 -16.12 -11.29 -13.44
C TYR A 389 -15.59 -12.22 -12.34
N LYS A 390 -14.28 -12.15 -12.04
CA LYS A 390 -13.63 -13.01 -11.03
C LYS A 390 -14.17 -12.78 -9.63
N LEU A 391 -14.41 -11.53 -9.24
CA LEU A 391 -14.98 -11.23 -7.93
C LEU A 391 -16.37 -11.85 -7.75
N LEU A 392 -17.23 -11.75 -8.77
CA LEU A 392 -18.56 -12.36 -8.73
C LEU A 392 -18.50 -13.89 -8.79
N SER A 393 -17.58 -14.47 -9.59
CA SER A 393 -17.41 -15.93 -9.64
C SER A 393 -16.92 -16.51 -8.30
N GLU A 394 -16.08 -15.77 -7.58
CA GLU A 394 -15.62 -16.09 -6.22
C GLU A 394 -16.66 -15.71 -5.13
N LYS A 395 -17.91 -15.43 -5.52
CA LYS A 395 -19.05 -15.11 -4.64
C LYS A 395 -18.76 -13.96 -3.66
N GLN A 396 -17.96 -12.98 -4.05
CA GLN A 396 -17.57 -11.87 -3.20
C GLN A 396 -18.69 -10.81 -3.09
N PHE A 397 -18.59 -9.95 -2.07
CA PHE A 397 -19.32 -8.69 -2.00
C PHE A 397 -18.51 -7.63 -2.76
N VAL A 398 -19.05 -7.15 -3.87
CA VAL A 398 -18.38 -6.21 -4.78
C VAL A 398 -18.98 -4.83 -4.61
N LEU A 399 -18.14 -3.81 -4.45
CA LEU A 399 -18.56 -2.41 -4.45
C LEU A 399 -18.26 -1.77 -5.81
N LEU A 400 -19.30 -1.19 -6.42
CA LEU A 400 -19.24 -0.53 -7.72
C LEU A 400 -19.90 0.85 -7.64
N PHE A 401 -19.16 1.86 -8.07
CA PHE A 401 -19.71 3.18 -8.39
C PHE A 401 -19.76 3.34 -9.90
N PRO A 402 -20.94 3.28 -10.54
CA PRO A 402 -21.01 3.37 -11.99
C PRO A 402 -20.49 4.70 -12.55
N GLY A 403 -20.60 5.83 -11.84
CA GLY A 403 -19.94 7.07 -12.30
C GLY A 403 -18.42 7.10 -12.09
N GLY A 404 -17.90 6.34 -11.13
CA GLY A 404 -16.47 6.17 -10.91
C GLY A 404 -15.77 7.50 -10.57
N ALA A 405 -14.62 7.75 -11.20
CA ALA A 405 -13.81 8.95 -10.92
C ALA A 405 -14.56 10.26 -11.21
N ARG A 406 -15.51 10.27 -12.16
CA ARG A 406 -16.30 11.48 -12.49
C ARG A 406 -17.23 11.92 -11.35
N GLU A 407 -17.73 10.95 -10.57
CA GLU A 407 -18.49 11.22 -9.34
C GLU A 407 -17.53 11.55 -8.19
N ALA A 408 -16.46 10.76 -8.00
CA ALA A 408 -15.49 11.00 -6.94
C ALA A 408 -14.76 12.35 -7.05
N LEU A 409 -14.72 12.93 -8.25
CA LEU A 409 -14.13 14.23 -8.56
C LEU A 409 -15.20 15.15 -9.18
N HIS A 410 -16.43 15.06 -8.68
CA HIS A 410 -17.50 15.96 -9.11
C HIS A 410 -17.10 17.43 -8.90
N ARG A 411 -17.77 18.33 -9.62
CA ARG A 411 -17.50 19.78 -9.61
C ARG A 411 -18.47 20.49 -8.66
N LYS A 412 -18.31 21.81 -8.52
CA LYS A 412 -19.19 22.64 -7.69
C LYS A 412 -20.64 22.52 -8.16
N GLY A 413 -21.56 22.25 -7.23
CA GLY A 413 -22.99 22.12 -7.54
C GLY A 413 -23.36 20.79 -8.20
N GLU A 414 -22.45 19.82 -8.22
CA GLU A 414 -22.68 18.47 -8.74
C GLU A 414 -22.78 17.41 -7.63
N GLU A 415 -22.80 17.84 -6.37
CA GLU A 415 -22.95 16.97 -5.20
C GLU A 415 -24.19 16.10 -5.40
N TYR A 416 -24.03 14.79 -5.16
CA TYR A 416 -25.10 13.80 -5.25
C TYR A 416 -25.68 13.54 -6.65
N LYS A 417 -25.03 14.03 -7.73
CA LYS A 417 -25.45 13.72 -9.10
C LYS A 417 -24.83 12.41 -9.58
N LEU A 418 -25.66 11.55 -10.18
CA LEU A 418 -25.22 10.28 -10.74
C LEU A 418 -24.74 10.42 -12.20
N PHE A 419 -23.44 10.32 -12.43
CA PHE A 419 -22.81 10.39 -13.76
C PHE A 419 -22.61 8.98 -14.35
N TRP A 420 -23.71 8.24 -14.40
CA TRP A 420 -23.74 6.84 -14.80
C TRP A 420 -23.60 6.68 -16.33
N PRO A 421 -22.85 5.67 -16.82
CA PRO A 421 -22.75 5.38 -18.25
C PRO A 421 -24.11 5.02 -18.87
N GLU A 422 -24.24 5.08 -20.19
CA GLU A 422 -25.49 4.66 -20.84
C GLU A 422 -25.66 3.13 -20.84
N GLN A 423 -24.55 2.39 -20.82
CA GLN A 423 -24.54 0.94 -20.97
C GLN A 423 -24.82 0.20 -19.66
N SER A 424 -25.76 -0.75 -19.72
CA SER A 424 -26.19 -1.62 -18.60
C SER A 424 -25.28 -2.83 -18.34
N GLU A 425 -23.97 -2.73 -18.63
CA GLU A 425 -23.05 -3.88 -18.60
C GLU A 425 -22.92 -4.52 -17.22
N PHE A 426 -23.00 -3.74 -16.13
CA PHE A 426 -22.90 -4.32 -14.79
C PHE A 426 -24.12 -5.17 -14.43
N VAL A 427 -25.31 -4.83 -14.93
CA VAL A 427 -26.54 -5.61 -14.71
C VAL A 427 -26.45 -6.96 -15.43
N ARG A 428 -25.94 -6.95 -16.66
CA ARG A 428 -25.68 -8.16 -17.44
C ARG A 428 -24.63 -9.05 -16.77
N MET A 429 -23.59 -8.44 -16.20
CA MET A 429 -22.58 -9.19 -15.44
C MET A 429 -23.13 -9.76 -14.12
N ALA A 430 -23.87 -8.96 -13.34
CA ALA A 430 -24.49 -9.39 -12.09
C ALA A 430 -25.44 -10.56 -12.32
N SER A 431 -26.34 -10.44 -13.31
CA SER A 431 -27.29 -11.48 -13.66
C SER A 431 -26.62 -12.79 -14.08
N ARG A 432 -25.52 -12.73 -14.85
CA ARG A 432 -24.76 -13.92 -15.25
C ARG A 432 -24.32 -14.81 -14.08
N PHE A 433 -24.11 -14.23 -12.90
CA PHE A 433 -23.71 -14.94 -11.68
C PHE A 433 -24.84 -15.09 -10.67
N GLY A 434 -26.05 -14.65 -11.01
CA GLY A 434 -27.18 -14.58 -10.08
C GLY A 434 -26.86 -13.74 -8.85
N ALA A 435 -26.11 -12.65 -9.02
CA ALA A 435 -25.69 -11.77 -7.93
C ALA A 435 -26.86 -10.90 -7.45
N THR A 436 -27.02 -10.77 -6.15
CA THR A 436 -27.99 -9.85 -5.56
C THR A 436 -27.45 -8.42 -5.68
N ILE A 437 -28.19 -7.52 -6.34
CA ILE A 437 -27.82 -6.10 -6.44
C ILE A 437 -28.40 -5.38 -5.24
N VAL A 438 -27.59 -4.66 -4.47
CA VAL A 438 -28.05 -3.81 -3.38
C VAL A 438 -27.75 -2.36 -3.74
N PRO A 439 -28.77 -1.58 -4.16
CA PRO A 439 -28.60 -0.15 -4.32
C PRO A 439 -28.37 0.49 -2.94
N PHE A 440 -27.48 1.46 -2.83
CA PHE A 440 -27.27 2.19 -1.60
C PHE A 440 -27.03 3.68 -1.84
N GLY A 441 -27.42 4.50 -0.88
CA GLY A 441 -27.16 5.94 -0.86
C GLY A 441 -26.23 6.30 0.28
N VAL A 442 -25.46 7.37 0.09
CA VAL A 442 -24.63 7.99 1.11
C VAL A 442 -24.71 9.52 0.98
N VAL A 443 -24.79 10.22 2.11
CA VAL A 443 -24.76 11.69 2.19
C VAL A 443 -23.92 12.19 3.36
N GLY A 444 -23.45 13.43 3.26
CA GLY A 444 -22.71 14.14 4.31
C GLY A 444 -21.37 14.74 3.86
N GLU A 445 -20.98 14.61 2.59
CA GLU A 445 -19.75 15.27 2.08
C GLU A 445 -19.82 16.80 2.19
N ASP A 446 -20.99 17.36 1.92
CA ASP A 446 -21.31 18.80 2.01
C ASP A 446 -21.37 19.30 3.46
N ASP A 447 -21.43 18.38 4.44
CA ASP A 447 -21.43 18.68 5.86
C ASP A 447 -20.02 18.78 6.47
N ILE A 448 -18.98 18.37 5.75
CA ILE A 448 -17.60 18.37 6.27
C ILE A 448 -16.67 19.34 5.55
N CYS A 449 -16.96 19.69 4.30
CA CYS A 449 -16.13 20.61 3.53
C CYS A 449 -16.93 21.34 2.43
N ASP A 450 -16.40 22.48 2.00
CA ASP A 450 -16.76 23.15 0.75
C ASP A 450 -15.67 22.96 -0.30
N MET A 451 -16.07 22.84 -1.57
CA MET A 451 -15.15 22.84 -2.69
C MET A 451 -14.72 24.28 -3.02
N LEU A 452 -13.46 24.62 -2.76
CA LEU A 452 -12.93 25.95 -3.02
C LEU A 452 -12.55 26.13 -4.50
N LEU A 453 -11.85 25.16 -5.07
CA LEU A 453 -11.46 25.13 -6.48
C LEU A 453 -11.82 23.75 -7.06
N ASP A 454 -12.59 23.76 -8.15
CA ASP A 454 -12.84 22.57 -8.96
C ASP A 454 -11.92 22.53 -10.19
N TYR A 455 -12.07 21.51 -11.04
CA TYR A 455 -11.30 21.40 -12.27
C TYR A 455 -11.37 22.66 -13.17
N ASN A 456 -12.56 23.26 -13.32
CA ASN A 456 -12.75 24.43 -14.18
C ASN A 456 -12.05 25.67 -13.65
N ASP A 457 -11.82 25.75 -12.34
CA ASP A 457 -11.03 26.80 -11.72
C ASP A 457 -9.53 26.50 -11.83
N LEU A 458 -9.13 25.25 -11.63
CA LEU A 458 -7.73 24.81 -11.69
C LEU A 458 -7.10 25.04 -13.06
N VAL A 459 -7.82 24.74 -14.15
CA VAL A 459 -7.32 24.98 -15.53
C VAL A 459 -7.09 26.45 -15.86
N LYS A 460 -7.62 27.38 -15.06
CA LYS A 460 -7.37 28.82 -15.22
C LYS A 460 -6.13 29.29 -14.47
N LEU A 461 -5.56 28.45 -13.60
CA LEU A 461 -4.39 28.81 -12.81
C LEU A 461 -3.12 28.77 -13.68
N PRO A 462 -2.21 29.74 -13.52
CA PRO A 462 -0.95 29.74 -14.24
C PRO A 462 -0.16 28.47 -13.89
N PHE A 463 0.49 27.89 -14.90
CA PHE A 463 1.30 26.66 -14.82
C PHE A 463 0.55 25.35 -14.53
N TYR A 464 -0.77 25.36 -14.34
CA TYR A 464 -1.54 24.15 -14.06
C TYR A 464 -1.49 23.14 -15.22
N ASP A 465 -1.40 23.59 -16.48
CA ASP A 465 -1.22 22.70 -17.64
C ASP A 465 -0.06 21.70 -17.46
N SER A 466 1.03 22.11 -16.81
CA SER A 466 2.17 21.23 -16.57
C SER A 466 1.87 20.14 -15.52
N ILE A 467 1.02 20.47 -14.54
CA ILE A 467 0.56 19.55 -13.49
C ILE A 467 -0.45 18.59 -14.10
N ASP A 468 -1.44 19.11 -14.83
CA ASP A 468 -2.46 18.32 -15.50
C ASP A 468 -1.83 17.28 -16.45
N LYS A 469 -0.86 17.70 -17.28
CA LYS A 469 -0.10 16.77 -18.13
C LYS A 469 0.63 15.69 -17.33
N LYS A 470 1.25 16.03 -16.20
CA LYS A 470 1.91 15.01 -15.36
C LYS A 470 0.93 14.03 -14.75
N ILE A 471 -0.26 14.49 -14.37
CA ILE A 471 -1.31 13.64 -13.80
C ILE A 471 -1.90 12.74 -14.88
N ASN A 472 -2.22 13.29 -16.06
CA ASN A 472 -3.08 12.64 -17.06
C ASN A 472 -2.35 12.09 -18.31
N GLU A 473 -1.15 12.57 -18.67
CA GLU A 473 -0.42 12.14 -19.90
C GLU A 473 0.58 10.97 -19.69
N GLY A 474 0.60 10.34 -18.51
CA GLY A 474 1.64 9.37 -18.11
C GLY A 474 1.29 7.87 -18.12
N GLY A 475 0.62 7.36 -19.16
CA GLY A 475 0.34 5.92 -19.28
C GLY A 475 -0.81 5.41 -18.39
N LEU A 476 -1.68 6.32 -17.94
CA LEU A 476 -2.94 5.92 -17.32
C LEU A 476 -3.83 5.22 -18.35
N ILE A 477 -4.36 4.06 -17.96
CA ILE A 477 -5.40 3.38 -18.74
C ILE A 477 -6.60 4.34 -18.79
N LYS A 478 -6.83 4.95 -19.95
CA LYS A 478 -8.05 5.72 -20.21
C LYS A 478 -9.22 4.74 -20.17
N LEU A 479 -10.00 4.78 -19.11
CA LEU A 479 -11.24 4.04 -19.04
C LEU A 479 -12.26 4.72 -19.96
N ARG A 480 -13.16 3.93 -20.54
CA ARG A 480 -14.34 4.46 -21.28
C ARG A 480 -13.97 5.36 -22.46
N THR A 481 -12.91 5.04 -23.20
CA THR A 481 -12.51 5.75 -24.43
C THR A 481 -13.62 5.83 -25.47
N ASP A 482 -14.51 4.84 -25.45
CA ASP A 482 -15.61 4.68 -26.41
C ASP A 482 -16.91 5.36 -25.93
N SER A 483 -16.90 6.01 -24.76
CA SER A 483 -18.04 6.76 -24.22
C SER A 483 -18.06 8.20 -24.72
N THR A 484 -19.27 8.76 -24.88
CA THR A 484 -19.51 10.14 -25.29
C THR A 484 -19.93 11.02 -24.10
N GLY A 485 -19.79 12.34 -24.22
CA GLY A 485 -20.28 13.30 -23.22
C GLY A 485 -19.45 13.38 -21.93
N GLU A 486 -20.10 13.77 -20.83
CA GLU A 486 -19.44 14.09 -19.54
C GLU A 486 -18.78 12.88 -18.86
N ILE A 487 -19.23 11.67 -19.17
CA ILE A 487 -18.68 10.40 -18.63
C ILE A 487 -17.28 10.11 -19.17
N LYS A 488 -16.94 10.69 -20.34
CA LYS A 488 -15.59 10.61 -20.93
C LYS A 488 -14.58 11.49 -20.17
N ASN A 489 -15.06 12.55 -19.51
CA ASN A 489 -14.23 13.48 -18.77
C ASN A 489 -13.89 12.89 -17.40
N GLN A 490 -12.91 11.98 -17.37
CA GLN A 490 -12.40 11.33 -16.16
C GLN A 490 -10.97 11.80 -15.84
N ASP A 491 -10.63 13.02 -16.25
CA ASP A 491 -9.31 13.57 -15.97
C ASP A 491 -9.12 13.67 -14.46
N MET A 492 -8.06 13.04 -13.97
CA MET A 492 -7.73 13.09 -12.56
C MET A 492 -7.23 14.49 -12.25
N HIS A 493 -7.74 15.11 -11.19
CA HIS A 493 -7.30 16.44 -10.78
C HIS A 493 -7.25 16.54 -9.26
N PRO A 494 -6.38 17.40 -8.71
CA PRO A 494 -6.42 17.73 -7.29
C PRO A 494 -7.78 18.38 -6.96
N VAL A 495 -8.18 18.28 -5.69
CA VAL A 495 -9.36 18.94 -5.17
C VAL A 495 -8.91 19.86 -4.04
N VAL A 496 -9.35 21.11 -4.07
CA VAL A 496 -9.04 22.09 -3.02
C VAL A 496 -10.29 22.31 -2.18
N LEU A 497 -10.20 21.95 -0.90
CA LEU A 497 -11.32 21.93 0.03
C LEU A 497 -11.10 22.90 1.19
N THR A 498 -12.18 23.49 1.68
CA THR A 498 -12.22 24.26 2.92
C THR A 498 -13.04 23.48 3.96
N PRO A 499 -12.51 23.19 5.16
CA PRO A 499 -13.24 22.42 6.17
C PRO A 499 -14.41 23.20 6.77
N LYS A 500 -15.48 22.49 7.16
CA LYS A 500 -16.64 23.01 7.90
C LYS A 500 -16.65 22.51 9.34
N VAL A 501 -17.55 23.08 10.15
CA VAL A 501 -17.98 22.41 11.39
C VAL A 501 -18.65 21.10 11.00
N PRO A 502 -18.08 19.94 11.36
CA PRO A 502 -18.45 18.68 10.73
C PRO A 502 -19.85 18.23 11.15
N GLY A 503 -20.66 17.88 10.14
CA GLY A 503 -21.90 17.13 10.32
C GLY A 503 -21.66 15.62 10.42
N ARG A 504 -22.59 14.81 9.91
CA ARG A 504 -22.51 13.34 9.93
C ARG A 504 -22.52 12.73 8.54
N PHE A 505 -22.00 11.51 8.44
CA PHE A 505 -22.25 10.65 7.29
C PHE A 505 -23.45 9.75 7.56
N TYR A 506 -24.31 9.60 6.56
CA TYR A 506 -25.47 8.71 6.62
C TYR A 506 -25.45 7.77 5.43
N PHE A 507 -25.65 6.49 5.71
CA PHE A 507 -25.70 5.42 4.72
C PHE A 507 -27.06 4.72 4.80
N ILE A 508 -27.64 4.40 3.65
CA ILE A 508 -28.79 3.49 3.57
C ILE A 508 -28.57 2.45 2.49
N PHE A 509 -28.64 1.18 2.87
CA PHE A 509 -28.67 0.06 1.94
C PHE A 509 -30.13 -0.24 1.61
N GLY A 510 -30.53 0.02 0.36
CA GLY A 510 -31.87 -0.21 -0.13
C GLY A 510 -32.24 -1.69 -0.21
N LYS A 511 -33.46 -1.97 -0.68
CA LYS A 511 -33.97 -3.33 -0.77
C LYS A 511 -33.13 -4.17 -1.74
N PRO A 512 -32.65 -5.37 -1.36
CA PRO A 512 -31.92 -6.24 -2.27
C PRO A 512 -32.74 -6.65 -3.51
N ILE A 513 -32.13 -6.57 -4.68
CA ILE A 513 -32.72 -6.90 -5.98
C ILE A 513 -32.11 -8.21 -6.49
N GLU A 514 -32.91 -9.26 -6.50
CA GLU A 514 -32.49 -10.59 -6.96
C GLU A 514 -32.39 -10.65 -8.49
N THR A 515 -31.24 -11.14 -8.97
CA THR A 515 -31.01 -11.43 -10.40
C THR A 515 -30.94 -12.92 -10.71
N ARG A 516 -30.88 -13.77 -9.67
CA ARG A 516 -30.87 -15.23 -9.82
C ARG A 516 -32.12 -15.70 -10.56
N GLY A 517 -31.94 -16.55 -11.57
CA GLY A 517 -33.02 -17.04 -12.42
C GLY A 517 -33.44 -16.09 -13.55
N ARG A 518 -32.82 -14.89 -13.63
CA ARG A 518 -33.08 -13.89 -14.67
C ARG A 518 -31.96 -13.82 -15.71
N GLU A 519 -31.09 -14.83 -15.77
CA GLU A 519 -29.90 -14.87 -16.65
C GLU A 519 -30.28 -14.80 -18.13
N LYS A 520 -31.36 -15.48 -18.52
CA LYS A 520 -31.85 -15.47 -19.91
C LYS A 520 -32.58 -14.17 -20.24
N GLU A 521 -33.35 -13.65 -19.28
CA GLU A 521 -34.11 -12.41 -19.41
C GLU A 521 -33.16 -11.22 -19.61
N LEU A 522 -32.14 -11.10 -18.76
CA LEU A 522 -31.22 -9.96 -18.71
C LEU A 522 -30.07 -10.06 -19.74
N ARG A 523 -30.10 -11.07 -20.63
CA ARG A 523 -29.30 -11.05 -21.87
C ARG A 523 -29.87 -10.09 -22.90
N ASP A 524 -31.18 -9.85 -22.84
CA ASP A 524 -31.86 -8.86 -23.65
C ASP A 524 -31.42 -7.44 -23.23
N LYS A 525 -31.06 -6.61 -24.22
CA LYS A 525 -30.51 -5.27 -23.95
C LYS A 525 -31.55 -4.34 -23.33
N GLU A 526 -32.80 -4.41 -23.75
CA GLU A 526 -33.86 -3.53 -23.24
C GLU A 526 -34.23 -3.90 -21.81
N LYS A 527 -34.36 -5.20 -21.51
CA LYS A 527 -34.64 -5.67 -20.14
C LYS A 527 -33.48 -5.37 -19.18
N ALA A 528 -32.24 -5.55 -19.63
CA ALA A 528 -31.07 -5.14 -18.86
C ALA A 528 -31.05 -3.62 -18.61
N GLN A 529 -31.44 -2.82 -19.60
CA GLN A 529 -31.55 -1.38 -19.47
C GLN A 529 -32.65 -0.95 -18.50
N HIS A 530 -33.80 -1.62 -18.52
CA HIS A 530 -34.88 -1.34 -17.58
C HIS A 530 -34.44 -1.60 -16.13
N LEU A 531 -33.79 -2.74 -15.87
CA LEU A 531 -33.25 -3.02 -14.54
C LEU A 531 -32.13 -2.04 -14.16
N TYR A 532 -31.28 -1.62 -15.10
CA TYR A 532 -30.26 -0.61 -14.88
C TYR A 532 -30.84 0.73 -14.40
N LEU A 533 -31.88 1.22 -15.10
CA LEU A 533 -32.58 2.45 -14.73
C LEU A 533 -33.31 2.31 -13.39
N HIS A 534 -33.87 1.13 -13.10
CA HIS A 534 -34.46 0.86 -11.80
C HIS A 534 -33.42 0.92 -10.67
N VAL A 535 -32.25 0.28 -10.82
CA VAL A 535 -31.17 0.37 -9.83
C VAL A 535 -30.72 1.83 -9.65
N LYS A 536 -30.62 2.60 -10.74
CA LYS A 536 -30.30 4.03 -10.67
C LYS A 536 -31.35 4.81 -9.87
N SER A 537 -32.64 4.60 -10.12
CA SER A 537 -33.72 5.28 -9.40
C SER A 537 -33.77 4.91 -7.92
N GLU A 538 -33.43 3.67 -7.56
CA GLU A 538 -33.33 3.24 -6.16
C GLU A 538 -32.18 3.97 -5.45
N VAL A 539 -31.01 4.14 -6.10
CA VAL A 539 -29.89 4.92 -5.54
C VAL A 539 -30.29 6.39 -5.35
N GLU A 540 -30.94 7.00 -6.35
CA GLU A 540 -31.45 8.38 -6.25
C GLU A 540 -32.47 8.53 -5.11
N SER A 541 -33.35 7.54 -4.94
CA SER A 541 -34.34 7.52 -3.85
C SER A 541 -33.69 7.40 -2.48
N CYS A 542 -32.66 6.55 -2.35
CA CYS A 542 -31.86 6.42 -1.13
C CYS A 542 -31.19 7.75 -0.75
N ILE A 543 -30.55 8.41 -1.71
CA ILE A 543 -29.91 9.72 -1.51
C ILE A 543 -30.94 10.76 -1.10
N LYS A 544 -32.07 10.84 -1.82
CA LYS A 544 -33.15 11.78 -1.52
C LYS A 544 -33.68 11.60 -0.10
N TYR A 545 -33.99 10.36 0.29
CA TYR A 545 -34.43 10.02 1.64
C TYR A 545 -33.43 10.50 2.70
N LEU A 546 -32.13 10.24 2.52
CA LEU A 546 -31.11 10.67 3.48
C LEU A 546 -30.95 12.19 3.54
N LYS A 547 -31.06 12.89 2.40
CA LYS A 547 -31.01 14.36 2.37
C LYS A 547 -32.17 14.98 3.13
N GLU A 548 -33.36 14.38 3.07
CA GLU A 548 -34.54 14.83 3.82
C GLU A 548 -34.39 14.49 5.31
N LYS A 549 -34.06 13.24 5.64
CA LYS A 549 -34.02 12.76 7.02
C LYS A 549 -32.88 13.30 7.86
N ARG A 550 -31.72 13.59 7.28
CA ARG A 550 -30.60 14.18 8.04
C ARG A 550 -30.93 15.56 8.62
N GLU A 551 -31.89 16.29 8.05
CA GLU A 551 -32.35 17.59 8.58
C GLU A 551 -33.13 17.42 9.90
N GLU A 552 -33.67 16.23 10.15
CA GLU A 552 -34.35 15.87 11.39
C GLU A 552 -33.39 15.35 12.49
N ASP A 553 -32.09 15.14 12.19
CA ASP A 553 -31.12 14.62 13.17
C ASP A 553 -30.64 15.71 14.14
N PRO A 554 -31.03 15.68 15.44
CA PRO A 554 -30.54 16.64 16.43
C PRO A 554 -29.03 16.51 16.70
N TYR A 555 -28.42 15.39 16.30
CA TYR A 555 -27.01 15.07 16.45
C TYR A 555 -26.22 15.23 15.14
N ARG A 556 -26.78 15.82 14.08
CA ARG A 556 -26.04 16.08 12.84
C ARG A 556 -24.74 16.84 13.11
N SER A 557 -24.81 17.94 13.85
CA SER A 557 -23.63 18.73 14.22
C SER A 557 -22.76 18.01 15.26
N ILE A 558 -21.46 18.29 15.28
CA ILE A 558 -20.52 17.71 16.24
C ILE A 558 -20.77 18.16 17.69
N LEU A 559 -21.28 19.37 17.94
CA LEU A 559 -21.44 19.88 19.31
C LEU A 559 -22.47 19.09 20.15
N PRO A 560 -23.71 18.83 19.66
CA PRO A 560 -24.65 17.95 20.35
C PRO A 560 -24.08 16.55 20.61
N ARG A 561 -23.29 16.01 19.68
CA ARG A 561 -22.64 14.69 19.83
C ARG A 561 -21.62 14.65 20.95
N LEU A 562 -20.79 15.69 21.06
CA LEU A 562 -19.82 15.82 22.15
C LEU A 562 -20.52 15.94 23.51
N LEU A 563 -21.59 16.72 23.59
CA LEU A 563 -22.39 16.85 24.82
C LEU A 563 -23.04 15.52 25.21
N TYR A 564 -23.56 14.77 24.23
CA TYR A 564 -24.14 13.45 24.47
C TYR A 564 -23.10 12.47 25.04
N LYS A 565 -21.91 12.39 24.43
CA LYS A 565 -20.81 11.54 24.92
C LYS A 565 -20.30 11.97 26.29
N ALA A 566 -20.25 13.27 26.58
CA ALA A 566 -19.84 13.77 27.89
C ALA A 566 -20.82 13.35 29.01
N THR A 567 -22.11 13.17 28.68
CA THR A 567 -23.16 12.83 29.64
C THR A 567 -23.45 11.32 29.73
N HIS A 568 -23.22 10.56 28.66
CA HIS A 568 -23.56 9.14 28.58
C HIS A 568 -22.34 8.21 28.49
N GLY A 569 -21.12 8.77 28.39
CA GLY A 569 -19.87 8.02 28.23
C GLY A 569 -19.31 8.10 26.80
N SER A 570 -17.99 7.89 26.67
CA SER A 570 -17.28 8.00 25.38
C SER A 570 -17.74 6.98 24.34
N ASP A 571 -18.20 5.82 24.80
CA ASP A 571 -18.57 4.67 23.98
C ASP A 571 -20.09 4.56 23.75
N ALA A 572 -20.87 5.54 24.23
CA ALA A 572 -22.31 5.55 24.03
C ALA A 572 -22.65 5.69 22.54
N GLU A 573 -23.58 4.85 22.07
CA GLU A 573 -24.11 4.95 20.72
C GLU A 573 -24.97 6.22 20.61
N ILE A 574 -24.50 7.19 19.82
CA ILE A 574 -25.21 8.46 19.64
C ILE A 574 -26.53 8.18 18.89
N PRO A 575 -27.67 8.71 19.36
CA PRO A 575 -28.94 8.63 18.64
C PRO A 575 -28.87 9.33 17.28
N THR A 576 -29.90 9.12 16.47
CA THR A 576 -30.11 9.80 15.19
C THR A 576 -31.63 9.94 14.98
N PHE A 577 -32.07 10.34 13.79
CA PHE A 577 -33.48 10.39 13.44
C PHE A 577 -34.12 8.99 13.45
N GLU A 578 -35.45 8.93 13.60
CA GLU A 578 -36.21 7.70 13.44
C GLU A 578 -36.41 7.37 11.94
N PRO A 579 -36.02 6.17 11.49
CA PRO A 579 -36.08 5.79 10.07
C PRO A 579 -37.48 5.76 9.43
#